data_AF-A0A3A9EKY9-F1
#
_entry.id   AF-A0A3A9EKY9-F1
#
_cell.length_a   1.000
_cell.length_b   1.000
_cell.length_c   1.000
_cell.angle_alpha   90.00
_cell.angle_beta   90.00
_cell.angle_gamma   90.00
#
_symmetry.space_group_name_H-M   'P 1'
#
loop_
_entity.id
_entity.type
_entity.pdbx_description
1 polymer ?
#
loop_
_entity_poly.entity_id
_entity_poly.type
_entity_poly.pdbx_seq_one_letter_code
_entity_poly.pdbx_strand_id
1 'polypeptide(L)'
;MRENGLPGTCHGIGEKISIGPVELTTTPAWHNWQNDFPDHQYREWKREDYCGYWLDTPTVRLPGDSRLLPEHLEMLQPNVILFDSPTMTGISAWTGL
;
A
#
# COMPACT_ATOMS: atom_id res chain seq x y z
N MET A 1 6.44 -6.23 -15.98
CA MET A 1 7.58 -5.26 -15.97
C MET A 1 8.77 -5.80 -16.76
N ARG A 2 9.53 -6.77 -16.22
CA ARG A 2 10.72 -7.33 -16.91
C ARG A 2 10.39 -8.06 -18.21
N GLU A 3 9.32 -8.86 -18.23
CA GLU A 3 8.87 -9.59 -19.44
C GLU A 3 8.48 -8.67 -20.59
N ASN A 4 8.08 -7.44 -20.29
CA ASN A 4 7.71 -6.43 -21.29
C ASN A 4 8.88 -5.48 -21.63
N GLY A 5 10.11 -5.78 -21.16
CA GLY A 5 11.28 -4.93 -21.36
C GLY A 5 11.21 -3.57 -20.66
N LEU A 6 10.30 -3.40 -19.70
CA LEU A 6 10.16 -2.14 -18.97
C LEU A 6 11.13 -2.10 -17.78
N PRO A 7 11.87 -1.00 -17.60
CA PRO A 7 12.74 -0.84 -16.43
C PRO A 7 11.89 -0.81 -15.16
N GLY A 8 12.33 -1.52 -14.13
CA GLY A 8 11.66 -1.54 -12.84
C GLY A 8 12.62 -1.94 -11.72
N THR A 9 12.50 -1.25 -10.59
CA THR A 9 13.23 -1.54 -9.37
C THR A 9 12.27 -2.21 -8.39
N CYS A 10 12.72 -3.28 -7.75
CA CYS A 10 11.94 -3.97 -6.72
C CYS A 10 12.40 -3.46 -5.35
N HIS A 11 11.44 -3.22 -4.47
CA HIS A 11 11.69 -2.77 -3.10
C HIS A 11 10.98 -3.69 -2.11
N GLY A 12 11.60 -3.93 -0.97
CA GLY A 12 11.04 -4.73 0.12
C GLY A 12 10.05 -3.93 0.96
N ILE A 13 9.32 -4.60 1.85
CA ILE A 13 8.46 -3.95 2.85
C ILE A 13 9.32 -3.28 3.93
N GLY A 14 8.99 -2.04 4.30
CA GLY A 14 9.75 -1.22 5.25
C GLY A 14 10.94 -0.49 4.63
N GLU A 15 11.16 -0.62 3.32
CA GLU A 15 12.26 0.03 2.63
C GLU A 15 11.94 1.51 2.39
N LYS A 16 12.89 2.39 2.72
CA LYS A 16 12.82 3.82 2.39
C LYS A 16 13.45 4.08 1.02
N ILE A 17 12.73 4.80 0.18
CA ILE A 17 13.05 5.05 -1.21
C ILE A 17 12.94 6.55 -1.47
N SER A 18 13.93 7.12 -2.16
CA SER A 18 13.91 8.52 -2.57
C SER A 18 13.76 8.62 -4.09
N ILE A 19 12.71 9.30 -4.55
CA ILE A 19 12.46 9.58 -5.97
C ILE A 19 12.34 11.09 -6.13
N GLY A 20 13.42 11.71 -6.61
CA GLY A 20 13.50 13.18 -6.68
C GLY A 20 13.35 13.80 -5.28
N PRO A 21 12.41 14.74 -5.06
CA PRO A 21 12.18 15.36 -3.75
C PRO A 21 11.28 14.53 -2.82
N VAL A 22 10.77 13.38 -3.27
CA VAL A 22 9.82 12.56 -2.50
C VAL A 22 10.59 11.44 -1.81
N GLU A 23 10.47 11.37 -0.48
CA GLU A 23 10.83 10.19 0.30
C GLU A 23 9.56 9.39 0.60
N LEU A 24 9.64 8.09 0.40
CA LEU A 24 8.56 7.18 0.72
C LEU A 24 9.08 5.90 1.40
N THR A 25 8.26 5.32 2.26
CA THR A 25 8.51 4.03 2.91
C THR A 25 7.40 3.08 2.55
N THR A 26 7.74 1.87 2.10
CA THR A 26 6.75 0.81 1.86
C THR A 26 6.22 0.30 3.20
N THR A 27 4.91 0.15 3.34
CA THR A 27 4.27 -0.33 4.56
C THR A 27 3.65 -1.71 4.33
N PRO A 28 3.51 -2.56 5.37
CA PRO A 28 2.78 -3.81 5.25
C PRO A 28 1.34 -3.58 4.76
N ALA A 29 0.84 -4.50 3.95
CA ALA A 29 -0.56 -4.55 3.54
C ALA A 29 -1.07 -5.99 3.63
N TRP A 30 -2.38 -6.16 3.83
CA TRP A 30 -3.03 -7.46 3.86
C TRP A 30 -4.10 -7.51 2.78
N HIS A 31 -3.72 -8.07 1.62
CA HIS A 31 -4.59 -8.23 0.47
C HIS A 31 -4.53 -9.63 -0.18
N ASN A 32 -4.16 -10.68 0.57
CA ASN A 32 -4.03 -12.04 0.02
C ASN A 32 -5.34 -12.85 0.02
N TRP A 33 -6.49 -12.19 -0.10
CA TRP A 33 -7.82 -12.83 -0.09
C TRP A 33 -7.98 -13.83 -1.23
N GLN A 34 -7.21 -13.70 -2.31
CA GLN A 34 -7.22 -14.61 -3.46
C GLN A 34 -6.89 -16.05 -3.08
N ASN A 35 -6.14 -16.27 -2.00
CA ASN A 35 -5.86 -17.62 -1.51
C ASN A 35 -7.14 -18.36 -1.09
N ASP A 36 -8.20 -17.62 -0.70
CA ASP A 36 -9.45 -18.19 -0.20
C ASP A 36 -10.41 -18.63 -1.34
N PHE A 37 -10.08 -18.33 -2.61
CA PHE A 37 -10.95 -18.58 -3.77
C PHE A 37 -10.28 -19.52 -4.78
N PRO A 38 -10.90 -20.66 -5.13
CA PRO A 38 -10.30 -21.67 -6.02
C PRO A 38 -9.81 -21.12 -7.37
N ASP A 39 -10.57 -20.18 -7.96
CA ASP A 39 -10.27 -19.60 -9.28
C ASP A 39 -8.97 -18.77 -9.30
N HIS A 40 -8.43 -18.43 -8.14
CA HIS A 40 -7.21 -17.62 -8.01
C HIS A 40 -6.01 -18.42 -7.46
N GLN A 41 -6.12 -19.73 -7.25
CA GLN A 41 -5.08 -20.58 -6.66
C GLN A 41 -4.04 -21.13 -7.67
N TYR A 42 -3.79 -20.43 -8.77
CA TYR A 42 -2.70 -20.79 -9.70
C TYR A 42 -1.30 -20.43 -9.16
N ARG A 43 -1.24 -19.68 -8.06
CA ARG A 43 -0.04 -19.38 -7.27
C ARG A 43 -0.45 -19.16 -5.81
N GLU A 44 0.53 -19.13 -4.93
CA GLU A 44 0.38 -18.60 -3.58
C GLU A 44 0.49 -17.07 -3.61
N TRP A 45 -0.43 -16.37 -2.93
CA TRP A 45 -0.40 -14.93 -2.75
C TRP A 45 0.14 -14.61 -1.36
N LYS A 46 1.36 -14.11 -1.30
CA LYS A 46 2.07 -13.83 -0.05
C LYS A 46 1.74 -12.42 0.43
N ARG A 47 1.93 -12.14 1.73
CA ARG A 47 1.70 -10.79 2.25
C ARG A 47 2.69 -9.79 1.66
N GLU A 48 3.89 -10.26 1.36
CA GLU A 48 4.99 -9.50 0.77
C GLU A 48 4.74 -9.12 -0.70
N ASP A 49 3.73 -9.71 -1.35
CA ASP A 49 3.29 -9.30 -2.69
C ASP A 49 2.54 -7.95 -2.66
N TYR A 50 2.14 -7.48 -1.48
CA TYR A 50 1.31 -6.29 -1.29
C TYR A 50 1.99 -5.29 -0.36
N CYS A 51 1.85 -4.01 -0.67
CA CYS A 51 2.34 -2.94 0.18
C CYS A 51 1.42 -1.71 0.13
N GLY A 52 1.44 -0.96 1.22
CA GLY A 52 1.05 0.43 1.24
C GLY A 52 2.28 1.34 1.12
N TYR A 53 2.04 2.64 1.20
CA TYR A 53 3.06 3.67 1.12
C TYR A 53 2.85 4.74 2.19
N TRP A 54 3.96 5.17 2.77
CA TRP A 54 4.06 6.35 3.63
C TRP A 54 4.99 7.35 2.97
N LEU A 55 4.48 8.51 2.58
CA LEU A 55 5.27 9.60 2.00
C LEU A 55 5.54 10.64 3.08
N ASP A 56 6.75 11.17 3.14
CA ASP A 56 7.17 12.07 4.23
C ASP A 56 6.84 13.56 3.98
N THR A 57 6.59 14.01 2.74
CA THR A 57 6.46 15.45 2.42
C THR A 57 5.46 15.79 1.29
N PRO A 58 4.29 16.42 1.63
CA PRO A 58 3.63 16.39 2.93
C PRO A 58 3.35 14.94 3.37
N THR A 59 3.04 14.68 4.64
CA THR A 59 2.85 13.31 5.10
C THR A 59 1.57 12.73 4.49
N VAL A 60 1.72 11.79 3.56
CA VAL A 60 0.59 11.11 2.89
C VAL A 60 0.67 9.63 3.17
N ARG A 61 -0.46 9.07 3.55
CA ARG A 61 -0.57 7.65 3.82
C ARG A 61 -1.52 6.96 2.85
N LEU A 62 -1.02 5.89 2.25
CA LEU A 62 -1.77 5.00 1.37
C LEU A 62 -1.64 3.58 1.92
N PRO A 63 -2.58 3.08 2.74
CA PRO A 63 -2.55 1.69 3.20
C PRO A 63 -2.65 0.66 2.05
N GLY A 64 -3.00 1.11 0.84
CA GLY A 64 -3.30 0.25 -0.30
C GLY A 64 -4.63 -0.48 -0.11
N ASP A 65 -4.83 -1.52 -0.90
CA ASP A 65 -5.96 -2.45 -0.79
C ASP A 65 -5.87 -3.37 0.45
N SER A 66 -5.46 -2.82 1.59
CA SER A 66 -5.29 -3.60 2.81
C SER A 66 -6.60 -3.67 3.60
N ARG A 67 -6.83 -4.80 4.27
CA ARG A 67 -7.70 -4.83 5.45
C ARG A 67 -7.20 -3.81 6.50
N LEU A 68 -8.08 -3.39 7.40
CA LEU A 68 -7.68 -2.58 8.55
C LEU A 68 -6.77 -3.42 9.46
N LEU A 69 -5.52 -2.98 9.65
CA LEU A 69 -4.53 -3.62 10.50
C LEU A 69 -4.34 -2.83 11.81
N PRO A 70 -3.96 -3.46 12.93
CA PRO A 70 -3.63 -2.74 14.17
C PRO A 70 -2.55 -1.67 13.98
N GLU A 71 -1.53 -1.97 13.18
CA GLU A 71 -0.45 -1.05 12.82
C GLU A 71 -1.00 0.22 12.18
N HIS A 72 -2.15 0.13 11.50
CA HIS A 72 -2.79 1.29 10.91
C HIS A 72 -3.32 2.30 11.94
N LEU A 73 -3.60 1.86 13.15
CA LEU A 73 -4.14 2.71 14.21
C LEU A 73 -3.02 3.31 15.07
N GLU A 74 -1.83 2.72 15.06
CA GLU A 74 -0.67 3.12 15.86
C GLU A 74 0.31 4.04 15.12
N MET A 75 0.16 4.18 13.80
CA MET A 75 0.98 5.09 12.99
C MET A 75 0.73 6.56 13.33
N LEU A 76 1.77 7.39 13.14
CA LEU A 76 1.68 8.84 13.25
C LEU A 76 0.55 9.40 12.36
N GLN A 77 -0.11 10.45 12.83
CA GLN A 77 -1.18 11.12 12.08
C GLN A 77 -0.60 11.79 10.83
N PRO A 78 -0.97 11.35 9.61
CA PRO A 78 -0.52 12.01 8.38
C PRO A 78 -1.38 13.24 8.08
N ASN A 79 -0.90 14.11 7.18
CA ASN A 79 -1.70 15.22 6.66
C ASN A 79 -2.89 14.72 5.81
N VAL A 80 -2.70 13.61 5.08
CA VAL A 80 -3.72 13.01 4.22
C VAL A 80 -3.67 11.50 4.33
N ILE A 81 -4.83 10.85 4.38
CA ILE A 81 -4.97 9.40 4.20
C ILE A 81 -5.82 9.15 2.95
N LEU A 82 -5.32 8.26 2.08
CA LEU A 82 -6.02 7.81 0.87
C LEU A 82 -6.42 6.35 1.06
N PHE A 83 -7.69 6.11 1.38
CA PHE A 83 -8.21 4.75 1.56
C PHE A 83 -8.77 4.20 0.26
N ASP A 84 -8.46 2.93 0.00
CA ASP A 84 -9.21 2.15 -0.97
C ASP A 84 -10.45 1.54 -0.28
N SER A 85 -11.62 1.78 -0.86
CA SER A 85 -12.89 1.25 -0.38
C SER A 85 -13.69 0.77 -1.58
N PRO A 86 -13.86 -0.54 -1.78
CA PRO A 86 -14.51 -1.08 -2.98
C PRO A 86 -16.01 -0.72 -3.06
N THR A 87 -16.62 -0.18 -1.99
CA THR A 87 -18.01 0.31 -1.97
C THR A 87 -18.13 1.82 -2.19
N MET A 88 -17.02 2.56 -2.17
CA MET A 88 -16.97 3.99 -2.46
C MET A 88 -16.03 4.22 -3.65
N THR A 89 -16.60 4.38 -4.85
CA THR A 89 -15.89 5.01 -5.97
C THR A 89 -15.59 6.47 -5.62
N GLY A 90 -14.50 6.72 -4.88
CA GLY A 90 -14.07 8.06 -4.50
C GLY A 90 -12.94 8.07 -3.48
N ILE A 91 -11.91 8.89 -3.74
CA ILE A 91 -10.87 9.23 -2.77
C ILE A 91 -11.52 10.04 -1.63
N SER A 92 -11.67 9.45 -0.44
CA SER A 92 -12.09 10.19 0.75
C SER A 92 -10.85 10.65 1.53
N ALA A 93 -10.54 11.95 1.50
CA ALA A 93 -9.54 12.54 2.37
C ALA A 93 -10.19 12.82 3.74
N TRP A 94 -9.71 12.15 4.79
CA TRP A 94 -10.16 12.43 6.15
C TRP A 94 -9.31 13.57 6.74
N THR A 95 -9.86 14.78 6.78
CA THR A 95 -9.27 15.90 7.52
C THR A 95 -9.89 15.89 8.91
N GLY A 96 -9.19 15.30 9.88
CA GLY A 96 -9.63 15.33 11.28
C GLY A 96 -9.84 16.77 11.74
N LEU A 97 -11.05 17.07 12.22
CA LEU A 97 -11.40 18.23 13.05
C LEU A 97 -11.56 17.76 14.49
#